data_AF-A0A957IIF3-F1
#
_entry.id   AF-A0A957IIF3-F1
#
_cell.length_a   1.000
_cell.length_b   1.000
_cell.length_c   1.000
_cell.angle_alpha   90.00
_cell.angle_beta   90.00
_cell.angle_gamma   90.00
#
_symmetry.space_group_name_H-M   'P 1'
#
loop_
_entity.id
_entity.type
_entity.pdbx_description
1 polymer ?
#
loop_
_entity_poly.entity_id
_entity_poly.type
_entity_poly.pdbx_seq_one_letter_code
_entity_poly.pdbx_strand_id
1 'polypeptide(L)'
;MYDAAIFMSGSHPLVLDAIAQSDIGDRIYRETATGFYRKEDDPNIPFEHTLYAHTAELWDSVEWGHDNRAPNFTANMAFDTTPPEGGDPASYVELHYSTWSKVVWEYDETNGRYYRTVDDVPFVDGNNGEQVSAANVIILYAPHVFNHEICVYPREDGGCDLYTTEIQIWGSGYAMLIRDGHEYDVT
;
A
#
# COMPACT_ATOMS: atom_id res chain seq x y z
N MET A 1 0.58 7.81 12.78
CA MET A 1 -0.84 8.03 12.39
C MET A 1 -1.76 6.98 13.01
N TYR A 2 -1.61 5.70 12.68
CA TYR A 2 -2.51 4.64 13.16
C TYR A 2 -2.00 3.86 14.38
N ASP A 3 -0.72 4.00 14.74
CA ASP A 3 -0.08 3.22 15.81
C ASP A 3 -0.34 1.72 15.63
N ALA A 4 -0.07 1.24 14.41
CA ALA A 4 -0.30 -0.14 14.01
C ALA A 4 0.97 -0.98 14.21
N ALA A 5 0.79 -2.28 14.47
CA ALA A 5 1.86 -3.25 14.28
C ALA A 5 2.07 -3.50 12.79
N ILE A 6 3.33 -3.62 12.37
CA ILE A 6 3.70 -3.91 10.98
C ILE A 6 4.13 -5.36 10.87
N PHE A 7 3.46 -6.07 9.97
CA PHE A 7 3.85 -7.41 9.55
C PHE A 7 4.49 -7.31 8.16
N MET A 8 5.75 -7.70 8.04
CA MET A 8 6.51 -7.54 6.80
C MET A 8 7.44 -8.70 6.52
N SER A 9 7.83 -8.86 5.26
CA SER A 9 8.77 -9.88 4.81
C SER A 9 9.86 -9.26 3.95
N GLY A 10 11.10 -9.33 4.44
CA GLY A 10 12.26 -8.76 3.76
C GLY A 10 12.28 -7.23 3.77
N SER A 11 13.48 -6.67 3.64
CA SER A 11 13.74 -5.24 3.46
C SER A 11 15.22 -5.05 3.16
N HIS A 12 15.58 -3.98 2.45
CA HIS A 12 16.98 -3.58 2.38
C HIS A 12 17.49 -3.22 3.79
N PRO A 13 18.70 -3.61 4.23
CA PRO A 13 19.15 -3.40 5.61
C PRO A 13 19.07 -1.94 6.09
N LEU A 14 19.43 -0.97 5.23
CA LEU A 14 19.32 0.45 5.57
C LEU A 14 17.87 0.93 5.71
N VAL A 15 16.93 0.36 4.95
CA VAL A 15 15.50 0.66 5.08
C VAL A 15 14.96 0.02 6.36
N LEU A 16 15.34 -1.21 6.65
CA LEU A 16 14.96 -1.89 7.89
C LEU A 16 15.43 -1.12 9.13
N ASP A 17 16.67 -0.64 9.12
CA ASP A 17 17.23 0.17 10.21
C ASP A 17 16.45 1.48 10.39
N ALA A 18 16.11 2.16 9.29
CA ALA A 18 15.27 3.36 9.33
C ALA A 18 13.86 3.08 9.91
N ILE A 19 13.21 1.97 9.53
CA ILE A 19 11.90 1.59 10.10
C ILE A 19 12.06 1.24 11.59
N ALA A 20 13.09 0.49 11.97
CA ALA A 20 13.34 0.13 13.37
C ALA A 20 13.63 1.34 14.28
N GLN A 21 14.13 2.44 13.71
CA GLN A 21 14.38 3.70 14.43
C GLN A 21 13.18 4.67 14.40
N SER A 22 12.09 4.32 13.72
CA SER A 22 10.88 5.15 13.64
C SER A 22 9.92 4.92 14.81
N ASP A 23 8.80 5.63 14.83
CA ASP A 23 7.75 5.56 15.88
C ASP A 23 6.99 4.22 15.94
N ILE A 24 7.20 3.35 14.95
CA ILE A 24 6.63 2.00 14.82
C ILE A 24 7.69 0.90 15.01
N GLY A 25 8.94 1.29 15.31
CA GLY A 25 10.10 0.39 15.37
C GLY A 25 9.99 -0.71 16.44
N ASP A 26 9.20 -0.45 17.48
CA ASP A 26 8.92 -1.39 18.56
C ASP A 26 7.85 -2.45 18.21
N ARG A 27 7.17 -2.32 17.05
CA ARG A 27 6.04 -3.19 16.67
C ARG A 27 6.19 -3.75 15.26
N ILE A 28 7.39 -4.20 14.93
CA ILE A 28 7.72 -4.86 13.65
C ILE A 28 7.77 -6.38 13.85
N TYR A 29 6.94 -7.09 13.10
CA TYR A 29 6.88 -8.54 13.05
C TYR A 29 7.36 -9.02 11.68
N ARG A 30 8.39 -9.85 11.70
CA ARG A 30 9.08 -10.34 10.50
C ARG A 30 8.50 -11.67 10.02
N GLU A 31 8.85 -12.07 8.82
CA GLU A 31 8.38 -13.27 8.10
C GLU A 31 8.54 -14.61 8.85
N THR A 32 9.30 -14.63 9.94
CA THR A 32 9.49 -15.80 10.82
C THR A 32 8.56 -15.81 12.04
N ALA A 33 7.75 -14.76 12.23
CA ALA A 33 6.79 -14.65 13.32
C ALA A 33 5.60 -15.59 13.11
N THR A 34 4.93 -15.96 14.21
CA THR A 34 3.69 -16.74 14.17
C THR A 34 2.65 -16.06 13.29
N GLY A 35 1.93 -16.86 12.50
CA GLY A 35 0.89 -16.41 11.58
C GLY A 35 1.35 -16.15 10.15
N PHE A 36 2.65 -16.04 9.89
CA PHE A 36 3.16 -16.18 8.53
C PHE A 36 3.20 -17.64 8.11
N TYR A 37 2.76 -17.91 6.88
CA TYR A 37 2.84 -19.24 6.28
C TYR A 37 3.10 -19.15 4.79
N ARG A 38 3.67 -20.22 4.22
CA ARG A 38 3.83 -20.34 2.77
C ARG A 38 2.69 -21.19 2.25
N LYS A 39 2.01 -20.73 1.20
CA LYS A 39 1.09 -21.59 0.46
C LYS A 39 1.92 -22.67 -0.23
N GLU A 40 1.88 -23.88 0.32
CA GLU A 40 2.56 -25.03 -0.26
C GLU A 40 1.89 -25.45 -1.58
N ASP A 41 2.70 -26.05 -2.47
CA ASP A 41 2.26 -26.86 -3.62
C ASP A 41 1.53 -26.17 -4.79
N ASP A 42 2.07 -25.06 -5.32
CA ASP A 42 1.90 -24.74 -6.75
C ASP A 42 3.26 -24.52 -7.43
N PRO A 43 3.76 -25.47 -8.23
CA PRO A 43 5.05 -25.34 -8.91
C PRO A 43 5.07 -24.21 -9.96
N ASN A 44 3.92 -23.61 -10.29
CA ASN A 44 3.85 -22.49 -11.23
C ASN A 44 3.99 -21.12 -10.56
N ILE A 45 4.03 -21.06 -9.23
CA ILE A 45 4.20 -19.80 -8.49
C ILE A 45 5.63 -19.74 -7.96
N PRO A 46 6.43 -18.73 -8.34
CA PRO A 46 7.76 -18.49 -7.76
C PRO A 46 7.68 -18.45 -6.24
N PHE A 47 8.68 -19.04 -5.58
CA PHE A 47 8.69 -19.18 -4.12
C PHE A 47 8.51 -17.83 -3.42
N GLU A 48 9.05 -16.75 -3.98
CA GLU A 48 8.96 -15.38 -3.46
C GLU A 48 7.51 -14.88 -3.33
N HIS A 49 6.57 -15.44 -4.09
CA HIS A 49 5.15 -15.02 -4.15
C HIS A 49 4.21 -15.94 -3.35
N THR A 50 4.74 -16.85 -2.54
CA THR A 50 3.92 -17.81 -1.78
C THR A 50 3.76 -17.46 -0.30
N LEU A 51 4.31 -16.33 0.19
CA LEU A 51 4.14 -15.94 1.59
C LEU A 51 2.79 -15.27 1.81
N TYR A 52 2.04 -15.80 2.78
CA TYR A 52 0.75 -15.27 3.23
C TYR A 52 0.76 -15.16 4.75
N ALA A 53 -0.32 -14.60 5.30
CA ALA A 53 -0.51 -14.54 6.74
C ALA A 53 -1.94 -14.85 7.14
N HIS A 54 -2.09 -15.52 8.29
CA HIS A 54 -3.36 -15.73 8.97
C HIS A 54 -3.55 -14.62 10.00
N THR A 55 -4.50 -13.72 9.75
CA THR A 55 -4.73 -12.55 10.62
C THR A 55 -4.99 -12.91 12.08
N ALA A 56 -5.68 -14.03 12.35
CA ALA A 56 -5.90 -14.51 13.72
C ALA A 56 -4.57 -14.89 14.42
N GLU A 57 -3.66 -15.59 13.73
CA GLU A 57 -2.38 -16.00 14.28
C GLU A 57 -1.39 -14.82 14.38
N LEU A 58 -1.51 -13.82 13.50
CA LEU A 58 -0.78 -12.55 13.65
C LEU A 58 -1.15 -11.84 14.96
N TRP A 59 -2.42 -11.89 15.37
CA TRP A 59 -2.87 -11.38 16.66
C TRP A 59 -2.27 -12.16 17.84
N ASP A 60 -2.15 -13.49 17.73
CA ASP A 60 -1.48 -14.30 18.75
C ASP A 60 -0.02 -13.89 18.92
N SER A 61 0.68 -13.58 17.82
CA SER A 61 2.06 -13.08 17.87
C SER A 61 2.16 -11.73 18.59
N VAL A 62 1.20 -10.84 18.37
CA VAL A 62 1.16 -9.51 19.01
C VAL A 62 0.83 -9.61 20.50
N GLU A 63 -0.09 -10.50 20.87
CA GLU A 63 -0.40 -10.76 22.28
C GLU A 63 0.81 -11.37 23.00
N TRP A 64 1.49 -12.33 22.38
CA TRP A 64 2.68 -12.97 22.95
C TRP A 64 3.84 -11.98 23.12
N GLY A 65 4.00 -11.05 22.17
CA GLY A 65 4.96 -9.94 22.26
C GLY A 65 4.61 -8.88 23.31
N HIS A 66 3.44 -8.97 23.95
CA HIS A 66 2.87 -7.93 24.82
C HIS A 66 2.63 -6.59 24.13
N ASP A 67 2.42 -6.60 22.81
CA ASP A 67 2.20 -5.42 21.97
C ASP A 67 0.73 -5.20 21.58
N ASN A 68 -0.17 -6.03 22.11
CA ASN A 68 -1.62 -5.84 21.97
C ASN A 68 -2.08 -4.68 22.85
N ARG A 69 -1.85 -3.48 22.35
CA ARG A 69 -2.23 -2.23 23.01
C ARG A 69 -3.21 -1.45 22.15
N ALA A 70 -4.09 -0.71 22.82
CA ALA A 70 -4.97 0.24 22.16
C ALA A 70 -4.13 1.24 21.36
N PRO A 71 -4.48 1.49 20.08
CA PRO A 71 -3.73 2.42 19.25
C PRO A 71 -3.89 3.86 19.77
N ASN A 72 -2.80 4.60 19.79
CA ASN A 72 -2.81 6.04 20.00
C ASN A 72 -2.85 6.77 18.65
N PHE A 73 -4.05 7.14 18.21
CA PHE A 73 -4.23 7.87 16.95
C PHE A 73 -3.71 9.30 17.06
N THR A 74 -2.75 9.66 16.20
CA THR A 74 -2.25 11.04 16.10
C THR A 74 -3.13 11.91 15.20
N ALA A 75 -4.02 11.30 14.41
CA ALA A 75 -5.02 11.94 13.56
C ALA A 75 -6.21 10.99 13.34
N ASN A 76 -7.39 11.55 13.10
CA ASN A 76 -8.59 10.80 12.73
C ASN A 76 -8.96 11.08 11.28
N MET A 77 -9.61 10.11 10.63
CA MET A 77 -10.21 10.33 9.32
C MET A 77 -11.55 11.06 9.45
N ALA A 78 -11.80 12.02 8.57
CA ALA A 78 -13.10 12.67 8.43
C ALA A 78 -13.95 11.91 7.40
N PHE A 79 -15.25 11.76 7.69
CA PHE A 79 -16.19 11.09 6.81
C PHE A 79 -17.40 11.97 6.60
N ASP A 80 -17.86 12.05 5.35
CA ASP A 80 -19.10 12.70 4.99
C ASP A 80 -19.81 11.89 3.88
N THR A 81 -21.10 11.65 4.09
CA THR A 81 -21.98 11.01 3.10
C THR A 81 -22.39 11.96 1.99
N THR A 82 -22.27 13.27 2.21
CA THR A 82 -22.55 14.29 1.20
C THR A 82 -21.28 14.53 0.36
N PRO A 83 -21.34 14.38 -0.97
CA PRO A 83 -20.23 14.74 -1.84
C PRO A 83 -19.91 16.25 -1.73
N PRO A 84 -18.63 16.66 -1.79
CA PRO A 84 -18.28 18.08 -1.81
C PRO A 84 -18.96 18.80 -3.00
N GLU A 85 -19.31 20.07 -2.82
CA GLU A 85 -19.80 20.90 -3.93
C GLU A 85 -18.69 21.11 -4.98
N GLY A 86 -19.08 21.14 -6.26
CA GLY A 86 -18.15 21.24 -7.38
C GLY A 86 -17.61 19.88 -7.83
N GLY A 87 -16.38 19.87 -8.32
CA GLY A 87 -15.71 18.69 -8.87
C GLY A 87 -16.00 18.48 -10.36
N ASP A 88 -15.05 17.86 -11.04
CA ASP A 88 -15.15 17.52 -12.46
C ASP A 88 -15.55 16.04 -12.64
N PRO A 89 -16.27 15.66 -13.72
CA PRO A 89 -16.67 14.28 -13.94
C PRO A 89 -15.48 13.32 -14.01
N ALA A 90 -15.50 12.27 -13.19
CA ALA A 90 -14.45 11.26 -13.08
C ALA A 90 -15.04 9.87 -12.82
N SER A 91 -15.82 9.37 -13.78
CA SER A 91 -16.34 7.99 -13.76
C SER A 91 -15.30 6.95 -14.18
N TYR A 92 -14.19 7.37 -14.79
CA TYR A 92 -13.10 6.51 -15.23
C TYR A 92 -11.77 7.19 -14.93
N VAL A 93 -10.93 6.53 -14.14
CA VAL A 93 -9.60 7.02 -13.75
C VAL A 93 -8.55 6.00 -14.13
N GLU A 94 -7.59 6.41 -14.93
CA GLU A 94 -6.52 5.55 -15.45
C GLU A 94 -5.14 6.09 -15.05
N LEU A 95 -4.33 5.22 -14.45
CA LEU A 95 -3.00 5.53 -13.94
C LEU A 95 -1.98 4.62 -14.60
N HIS A 96 -0.96 5.22 -15.22
CA HIS A 96 0.17 4.51 -15.80
C HIS A 96 1.40 4.69 -14.93
N TYR A 97 1.79 3.64 -14.20
CA TYR A 97 3.04 3.65 -13.42
C TYR A 97 4.26 3.35 -14.29
N SER A 98 4.06 2.60 -15.37
CA SER A 98 5.07 2.37 -16.41
C SER A 98 4.39 1.96 -17.72
N THR A 99 5.18 1.66 -18.75
CA THR A 99 4.64 1.06 -19.99
C THR A 99 4.01 -0.32 -19.80
N TRP A 100 4.23 -0.97 -18.65
CA TRP A 100 3.79 -2.33 -18.34
C TRP A 100 2.88 -2.42 -17.11
N SER A 101 2.58 -1.29 -16.47
CA SER A 101 1.77 -1.28 -15.26
C SER A 101 0.73 -0.17 -15.34
N LYS A 102 -0.51 -0.61 -15.56
CA LYS A 102 -1.69 0.24 -15.66
C LYS A 102 -2.69 -0.15 -14.58
N VAL A 103 -3.23 0.85 -13.90
CA VAL A 103 -4.34 0.70 -12.94
C VAL A 103 -5.51 1.53 -13.42
N VAL A 104 -6.70 0.94 -13.40
CA VAL A 104 -7.96 1.62 -13.72
C VAL A 104 -8.91 1.53 -12.53
N TRP A 105 -9.64 2.61 -12.29
CA TRP A 105 -10.77 2.69 -11.39
C TRP A 105 -11.99 3.17 -12.16
N GLU A 106 -13.03 2.34 -12.23
CA GLU A 106 -14.27 2.65 -12.96
C GLU A 106 -15.45 2.73 -12.00
N TYR A 107 -16.20 3.82 -12.06
CA TYR A 107 -17.31 4.13 -11.17
C TYR A 107 -18.60 3.42 -11.61
N ASP A 108 -19.23 2.73 -10.66
CA ASP A 108 -20.56 2.17 -10.81
C ASP A 108 -21.58 3.05 -10.07
N GLU A 109 -22.38 3.79 -10.84
CA GLU A 109 -23.43 4.68 -10.31
C GLU A 109 -24.51 3.93 -9.50
N THR A 110 -24.69 2.62 -9.72
CA THR A 110 -25.75 1.85 -9.07
C THR A 110 -25.47 1.60 -7.58
N ASN A 111 -24.19 1.56 -7.20
CA ASN A 111 -23.74 1.29 -5.83
C ASN A 111 -22.75 2.32 -5.28
N GLY A 112 -22.33 3.29 -6.09
CA GLY A 112 -21.44 4.36 -5.68
C GLY A 112 -20.01 3.91 -5.41
N ARG A 113 -19.51 2.90 -6.14
CA ARG A 113 -18.18 2.32 -5.94
C ARG A 113 -17.32 2.40 -7.19
N TYR A 114 -16.03 2.62 -6.99
CA TYR A 114 -15.00 2.46 -8.00
C TYR A 114 -14.43 1.05 -7.96
N TYR A 115 -14.47 0.34 -9.09
CA TYR A 115 -13.92 -1.00 -9.23
C TYR A 115 -12.53 -0.97 -9.83
N ARG A 116 -11.60 -1.74 -9.24
CA ARG A 116 -10.19 -1.73 -9.62
C ARG A 116 -9.87 -2.78 -10.68
N THR A 117 -9.13 -2.38 -11.70
CA THR A 117 -8.54 -3.25 -12.72
C THR A 117 -7.04 -2.99 -12.77
N VAL A 118 -6.23 -4.03 -12.94
CA VAL A 118 -4.77 -3.94 -13.11
C VAL A 118 -4.40 -4.69 -14.37
N ASP A 119 -3.69 -4.02 -15.28
CA ASP A 119 -3.27 -4.57 -16.58
C ASP A 119 -4.42 -5.24 -17.35
N ASP A 120 -5.55 -4.54 -17.41
CA ASP A 120 -6.80 -4.97 -18.09
C ASP A 120 -7.48 -6.21 -17.48
N VAL A 121 -7.06 -6.64 -16.29
CA VAL A 121 -7.67 -7.74 -15.53
C VAL A 121 -8.31 -7.22 -14.25
N PRO A 122 -9.57 -7.60 -13.94
CA PRO A 122 -10.20 -7.25 -12.67
C PRO A 122 -9.31 -7.62 -11.47
N PHE A 123 -9.08 -6.67 -10.57
CA PHE A 123 -8.29 -6.92 -9.36
C PHE A 123 -9.19 -7.58 -8.32
N VAL A 124 -9.04 -8.89 -8.14
CA VAL A 124 -9.94 -9.74 -7.33
C VAL A 124 -9.30 -10.10 -5.99
N ASP A 125 -10.07 -10.02 -4.91
CA ASP A 125 -9.67 -10.58 -3.61
C ASP A 125 -9.77 -12.11 -3.65
N GLY A 126 -8.65 -12.78 -3.41
CA GLY A 126 -8.55 -14.24 -3.45
C GLY A 126 -9.37 -14.97 -2.38
N ASN A 127 -9.82 -14.29 -1.33
CA ASN A 127 -10.58 -14.91 -0.23
C ASN A 127 -12.07 -15.09 -0.57
N ASN A 128 -12.66 -14.14 -1.31
CA ASN A 128 -14.09 -14.13 -1.61
C ASN A 128 -14.41 -14.13 -3.12
N GLY A 129 -13.40 -13.92 -3.98
CA GLY A 129 -13.58 -13.86 -5.42
C GLY A 129 -14.27 -12.58 -5.92
N GLU A 130 -14.45 -11.58 -5.05
CA GLU A 130 -15.05 -10.29 -5.41
C GLU A 130 -13.98 -9.34 -5.96
N GLN A 131 -14.37 -8.53 -6.95
CA GLN A 131 -13.50 -7.47 -7.43
C GLN A 131 -13.38 -6.38 -6.36
N VAL A 132 -12.14 -5.96 -6.08
CA VAL A 132 -11.85 -4.91 -5.11
C VAL A 132 -12.47 -3.60 -5.58
N SER A 133 -13.18 -2.95 -4.66
CA SER A 133 -13.80 -1.66 -4.89
C SER A 133 -13.60 -0.68 -3.73
N ALA A 134 -13.65 0.61 -4.01
CA ALA A 134 -13.55 1.68 -3.02
C ALA A 134 -14.61 2.76 -3.27
N ALA A 135 -15.05 3.45 -2.21
CA ALA A 135 -15.91 4.63 -2.36
C ALA A 135 -15.11 5.89 -2.73
N ASN A 136 -13.83 5.93 -2.34
CA ASN A 136 -12.93 7.04 -2.61
C ASN A 136 -11.62 6.50 -3.17
N VAL A 137 -11.08 7.15 -4.20
CA VAL A 137 -9.73 6.94 -4.71
C VAL A 137 -8.96 8.24 -4.48
N ILE A 138 -7.82 8.17 -3.80
CA ILE A 138 -6.99 9.34 -3.51
C ILE A 138 -5.66 9.17 -4.24
N ILE A 139 -5.32 10.12 -5.09
CA ILE A 139 -4.06 10.15 -5.83
C ILE A 139 -3.19 11.24 -5.23
N LEU A 140 -2.08 10.84 -4.61
CA LEU A 140 -1.12 11.76 -4.02
C LEU A 140 -0.02 12.09 -5.01
N TYR A 141 0.29 13.38 -5.18
CA TYR A 141 1.44 13.82 -5.95
C TYR A 141 2.59 14.12 -5.00
N ALA A 142 3.55 13.20 -4.92
CA ALA A 142 4.69 13.29 -4.02
C ALA A 142 6.01 13.39 -4.79
N PRO A 143 7.00 14.16 -4.29
CA PRO A 143 8.36 14.10 -4.82
C PRO A 143 8.93 12.68 -4.74
N HIS A 144 9.53 12.23 -5.84
CA HIS A 144 10.27 10.98 -5.92
C HIS A 144 11.75 11.33 -6.10
N VAL A 145 12.59 10.92 -5.14
CA VAL A 145 14.02 11.26 -5.11
C VAL A 145 14.84 9.99 -5.05
N PHE A 146 15.83 9.84 -5.92
CA PHE A 146 16.75 8.71 -5.84
C PHE A 146 17.63 8.85 -4.59
N ASN A 147 17.61 7.82 -3.74
CA ASN A 147 18.54 7.71 -2.63
C ASN A 147 19.79 6.95 -3.11
N HIS A 148 20.86 7.71 -3.32
CA HIS A 148 22.12 7.20 -3.86
C HIS A 148 22.97 6.41 -2.85
N GLU A 149 22.55 6.31 -1.58
CA GLU A 149 23.21 5.48 -0.56
C GLU A 149 22.85 4.00 -0.73
N ILE A 150 21.73 3.69 -1.38
CA ILE A 150 21.23 2.33 -1.57
C ILE A 150 21.25 1.99 -3.06
N CYS A 151 22.26 1.23 -3.47
CA CYS A 151 22.32 0.62 -4.78
C CYS A 151 21.67 -0.76 -4.77
N VAL A 152 20.55 -0.92 -5.49
CA VAL A 152 19.80 -2.18 -5.60
C VAL A 152 20.46 -3.13 -6.61
N TYR A 153 21.00 -2.58 -7.70
CA TYR A 153 21.70 -3.35 -8.73
C TYR A 153 23.13 -2.81 -8.92
N PRO A 154 24.10 -3.25 -8.11
CA PRO A 154 25.49 -2.85 -8.25
C PRO A 154 26.11 -3.50 -9.49
N ARG A 155 26.98 -2.74 -10.16
CA ARG A 155 27.74 -3.21 -11.32
C ARG A 155 29.14 -3.67 -10.92
N GLU A 156 29.72 -4.53 -11.75
CA GLU A 156 31.10 -5.01 -11.59
C GLU A 156 32.14 -3.87 -11.69
N ASP A 157 31.84 -2.79 -12.41
CA ASP A 157 32.70 -1.61 -12.55
C ASP A 157 32.67 -0.66 -11.33
N GLY A 158 31.93 -1.02 -10.29
CA GLY A 158 31.71 -0.19 -9.10
C GLY A 158 30.60 0.87 -9.26
N GLY A 159 29.89 0.88 -10.39
CA GLY A 159 28.71 1.70 -10.61
C GLY A 159 27.42 1.08 -10.06
N CYS A 160 26.30 1.75 -10.32
CA CYS A 160 24.98 1.30 -9.94
C CYS A 160 23.99 1.47 -11.10
N ASP A 161 23.22 0.42 -11.39
CA ASP A 161 22.18 0.44 -12.43
C ASP A 161 20.81 0.85 -11.89
N LEU A 162 20.57 0.68 -10.59
CA LEU A 162 19.32 1.10 -9.96
C LEU A 162 19.56 1.53 -8.51
N TYR A 163 19.26 2.79 -8.24
CA TYR A 163 19.14 3.30 -6.88
C TYR A 163 17.72 3.15 -6.38
N THR A 164 17.55 3.04 -5.07
CA THR A 164 16.22 3.09 -4.47
C THR A 164 15.59 4.47 -4.65
N THR A 165 14.26 4.54 -4.66
CA THR A 165 13.51 5.79 -4.75
C THR A 165 12.83 6.06 -3.42
N GLU A 166 13.12 7.21 -2.83
CA GLU A 166 12.39 7.76 -1.69
C GLU A 166 11.16 8.52 -2.20
N ILE A 167 10.00 8.25 -1.60
CA ILE A 167 8.76 8.98 -1.87
C ILE A 167 8.48 9.89 -0.68
N GLN A 168 8.52 11.20 -0.92
CA GLN A 168 8.50 12.20 0.15
C GLN A 168 7.06 12.59 0.50
N ILE A 169 6.47 11.89 1.47
CA ILE A 169 5.07 12.08 1.92
C ILE A 169 4.94 12.86 3.23
N TRP A 170 5.95 13.66 3.58
CA TRP A 170 5.90 14.58 4.72
C TRP A 170 5.51 15.98 4.28
N GLY A 171 4.79 16.69 5.15
CA GLY A 171 4.30 18.04 4.86
C GLY A 171 2.94 18.03 4.16
N SER A 172 2.78 18.91 3.18
CA SER A 172 1.55 19.09 2.40
C SER A 172 1.89 19.13 0.91
N GLY A 173 0.96 18.68 0.07
CA GLY A 173 1.18 18.59 -1.37
C GLY A 173 -0.13 18.37 -2.10
N TYR A 174 -0.11 18.55 -3.41
CA TYR A 174 -1.29 18.36 -4.22
C TYR A 174 -1.76 16.89 -4.20
N ALA A 175 -3.07 16.71 -4.17
CA ALA A 175 -3.69 15.41 -4.37
C ALA A 175 -5.02 15.57 -5.10
N MET A 176 -5.49 14.48 -5.70
CA MET A 176 -6.82 14.38 -6.30
C MET A 176 -7.65 13.43 -5.46
N LEU A 177 -8.81 13.91 -5.01
CA LEU A 177 -9.84 13.08 -4.38
C LEU A 177 -10.87 12.72 -5.46
N ILE A 178 -11.06 11.43 -5.70
CA ILE A 178 -12.07 10.92 -6.60
C ILE A 178 -13.12 10.20 -5.77
N ARG A 179 -14.38 10.66 -5.83
CA ARG A 179 -15.51 10.07 -5.12
C ARG A 179 -16.81 10.44 -5.80
N ASP A 180 -17.82 9.59 -5.66
CA ASP A 180 -19.17 9.85 -6.15
C ASP A 180 -19.24 10.22 -7.66
N GLY A 181 -18.35 9.65 -8.48
CA GLY A 181 -18.27 9.94 -9.92
C GLY A 181 -17.55 11.24 -10.28
N HIS A 182 -16.92 11.92 -9.33
CA HIS A 182 -16.29 13.23 -9.50
C HIS A 182 -14.86 13.28 -8.95
N GLU A 183 -14.05 14.17 -9.50
CA GLU A 183 -12.70 14.49 -9.06
C GLU A 183 -12.65 15.88 -8.44
N TYR A 184 -11.86 16.01 -7.37
CA TYR A 184 -11.66 17.23 -6.61
C TYR A 184 -10.17 17.44 -6.35
N ASP A 185 -9.66 18.62 -6.69
CA ASP A 185 -8.33 19.06 -6.31
C ASP A 185 -8.26 19.35 -4.81
N VAL A 186 -7.29 18.74 -4.11
CA VAL A 186 -7.06 18.91 -2.67
C VAL A 186 -5.56 19.11 -2.35
N THR A 187 -5.26 19.52 -1.12
CA THR A 187 -3.90 19.77 -0.60
C THR A 187 -3.68 19.18 0.78
#